data_AF-A0A3N5HYN6-F1
#
_entry.id   AF-A0A3N5HYN6-F1
#
_cell.length_a   1.000
_cell.length_b   1.000
_cell.length_c   1.000
_cell.angle_alpha   90.00
_cell.angle_beta   90.00
_cell.angle_gamma   90.00
#
_symmetry.space_group_name_H-M   'P 1'
#
loop_
_entity.id
_entity.type
_entity.pdbx_description
1 polymer ?
#
loop_
_entity_poly.entity_id
_entity_poly.type
_entity_poly.pdbx_seq_one_letter_code
_entity_poly.pdbx_strand_id
1 'polypeptide(L)' 'MRCAEHGPKELIGYDTTETLEFEPPQLRVRVRKYAKYACPQEPTCGVVQAERPVGLVEGNRFDTSLAAEIIANKYA' A
#
# COMPACT_ATOMS: atom_id res chain seq x y z
N MET A 1 13.32 -11.55 0.32
CA MET A 1 13.66 -11.05 -1.03
C MET A 1 15.12 -11.34 -1.32
N ARG A 2 15.39 -12.41 -2.07
CA ARG A 2 16.75 -12.85 -2.39
C ARG A 2 16.77 -13.14 -3.89
N CYS A 3 17.75 -12.60 -4.60
CA CYS A 3 18.05 -12.97 -5.96
C CYS A 3 18.82 -14.30 -5.94
N ALA A 4 18.51 -15.21 -6.87
CA ALA A 4 19.20 -16.49 -6.95
C ALA A 4 20.69 -16.32 -7.28
N GLU A 5 21.04 -15.32 -8.10
CA GLU A 5 22.39 -15.08 -8.59
C GLU A 5 23.17 -14.09 -7.72
N HIS A 6 22.50 -13.04 -7.22
CA HIS A 6 23.17 -11.90 -6.56
C HIS A 6 22.95 -11.85 -5.04
N GLY A 7 22.29 -12.86 -4.46
CA GLY A 7 22.07 -12.91 -3.01
C GLY A 7 20.98 -11.95 -2.52
N PRO A 8 21.07 -11.41 -1.28
CA PRO A 8 20.01 -10.57 -0.71
C PRO A 8 19.84 -9.26 -1.50
N LYS A 9 18.59 -8.92 -1.83
CA LYS A 9 18.28 -7.62 -2.45
C LYS A 9 18.31 -6.52 -1.38
N GLU A 10 18.78 -5.34 -1.75
CA GLU A 10 18.83 -4.18 -0.86
C GLU A 10 17.57 -3.31 -0.99
N LEU A 11 17.19 -2.67 0.11
CA LEU A 11 16.10 -1.70 0.15
C LEU A 11 16.51 -0.43 -0.60
N ILE A 12 15.78 -0.08 -1.65
CA ILE A 12 16.07 1.10 -2.48
C ILE A 12 15.09 2.26 -2.25
N GLY A 13 14.02 2.04 -1.50
CA GLY A 13 13.04 3.07 -1.19
C GLY A 13 11.66 2.51 -0.88
N TYR A 14 10.68 3.41 -0.79
CA TYR A 14 9.30 3.07 -0.50
C TYR A 14 8.36 3.64 -1.55
N ASP A 15 7.45 2.80 -2.04
CA ASP A 15 6.20 3.25 -2.64
C ASP A 15 5.20 3.56 -1.54
N THR A 16 4.38 4.59 -1.70
CA THR A 16 3.44 5.00 -0.66
C THR A 16 2.04 5.11 -1.22
N THR A 17 1.07 4.57 -0.49
CA THR A 17 -0.36 4.74 -0.77
C THR A 17 -1.05 5.36 0.43
N GLU A 18 -1.96 6.27 0.17
CA GLU A 18 -2.80 6.92 1.17
C GLU A 18 -4.22 6.38 1.07
N THR A 19 -4.76 5.95 2.21
CA THR A 19 -6.13 5.46 2.33
C THR A 19 -6.87 6.30 3.36
N LEU A 20 -8.00 6.87 3.00
CA LEU A 20 -8.89 7.55 3.94
C LEU A 20 -9.71 6.50 4.71
N GLU A 21 -9.62 6.57 6.03
CA GLU A 21 -10.32 5.72 7.00
C GLU A 21 -11.23 6.57 7.88
N PHE A 22 -12.31 5.96 8.35
CA PHE A 22 -13.19 6.56 9.34
C PHE A 22 -13.03 5.85 10.68
N GLU A 23 -12.56 6.59 11.67
CA GLU A 23 -12.55 6.18 13.08
C GLU A 23 -13.45 7.17 13.83
N PRO A 24 -14.70 6.83 14.16
CA PRO A 24 -15.63 7.77 14.75
C PRO A 24 -15.03 8.50 15.97
N PRO A 25 -15.11 9.84 16.06
CA PRO A 25 -15.82 10.79 15.18
C PRO A 25 -14.94 11.46 14.11
N GLN A 26 -13.80 10.87 13.73
CA GLN A 26 -12.77 11.50 12.93
C GLN A 26 -12.39 10.72 11.66
N LEU A 27 -11.93 11.47 10.66
CA LEU A 27 -11.27 10.92 9.48
C LEU A 27 -9.76 10.88 9.69
N ARG A 28 -9.12 9.82 9.20
CA ARG A 28 -7.67 9.65 9.24
C ARG A 28 -7.15 9.19 7.89
N VAL A 29 -5.96 9.66 7.52
CA VAL A 29 -5.25 9.16 6.34
C VAL A 29 -4.24 8.13 6.80
N ARG A 30 -4.47 6.85 6.47
CA ARG A 30 -3.51 5.77 6.66
C ARG A 30 -2.52 5.78 5.51
N VAL A 31 -1.26 6.05 5.84
CA VAL A 31 -0.14 6.02 4.90
C VAL A 31 0.52 4.65 4.96
N ARG A 32 0.36 3.83 3.91
CA ARG A 32 1.01 2.52 3.80
C ARG A 32 2.24 2.63 2.91
N LYS A 33 3.39 2.22 3.44
CA LYS A 33 4.67 2.20 2.74
C LYS A 33 5.00 0.77 2.29
N TYR A 34 5.25 0.58 1.01
CA TYR A 34 5.70 -0.68 0.43
C TYR A 34 7.19 -0.56 0.09
N ALA A 35 7.99 -1.35 0.78
CA ALA A 35 9.42 -1.40 0.55
C ALA A 35 9.74 -1.96 -0.85
N LYS A 36 10.58 -1.25 -1.59
CA LYS A 36 11.11 -1.64 -2.89
C LYS A 36 12.52 -2.18 -2.73
N TYR A 37 12.83 -3.30 -3.36
CA TYR A 37 14.13 -3.93 -3.26
C TYR A 37 14.71 -4.23 -4.63
N ALA A 38 16.02 -4.06 -4.79
CA ALA A 38 16.74 -4.33 -6.03
C ALA A 38 18.13 -4.93 -5.76
N CYS A 39 18.74 -5.48 -6.81
CA CYS A 39 20.16 -5.86 -6.78
C CYS A 39 20.97 -4.58 -7.08
N PRO A 40 21.85 -4.10 -6.17
CA PRO A 40 22.52 -2.81 -6.36
C PRO A 40 23.40 -2.74 -7.61
N GLN A 41 24.04 -3.86 -7.95
CA GLN A 41 25.01 -3.94 -9.04
C GLN A 41 24.44 -4.56 -10.32
N GLU A 42 23.18 -5.00 -10.32
CA GLU A 42 22.57 -5.66 -11.48
C GLU A 42 21.14 -5.15 -11.72
N PRO A 43 20.96 -4.09 -12.54
CA PRO A 43 19.65 -3.49 -12.79
C PRO A 43 18.70 -4.39 -13.59
N THR A 44 19.22 -5.37 -14.36
CA THR A 44 18.38 -6.29 -15.15
C THR A 44 17.51 -7.20 -14.28
N CYS A 45 17.91 -7.44 -13.03
CA CYS A 45 17.16 -8.22 -12.05
C CYS A 45 15.85 -7.56 -11.57
N GLY A 46 15.63 -6.29 -11.93
CA GLY A 46 14.41 -5.54 -11.62
C GLY A 46 14.18 -5.22 -10.14
N VAL A 47 13.17 -4.37 -9.93
CA VAL A 47 12.70 -3.94 -8.61
C VAL A 47 11.54 -4.83 -8.18
N VAL A 48 11.59 -5.35 -6.95
CA VAL A 48 10.52 -6.14 -6.35
C VAL A 48 9.87 -5.38 -5.20
N GLN A 49 8.56 -5.55 -5.06
CA GLN A 49 7.73 -4.94 -4.03
C GLN A 49 6.64 -5.94 -3.62
N ALA A 50 6.14 -5.83 -2.39
CA ALA A 50 4.95 -6.57 -1.96
C ALA A 50 3.72 -6.17 -2.79
N GLU A 51 2.81 -7.13 -3.00
CA GLU A 51 1.56 -6.87 -3.70
C GLU A 51 0.72 -5.82 -2.94
N ARG A 52 0.08 -4.93 -3.70
CA ARG A 52 -0.81 -3.92 -3.13
C ARG A 52 -2.16 -4.57 -2.82
N PRO A 53 -2.76 -4.26 -1.66
CA PRO A 53 -4.10 -4.75 -1.34
C PRO A 53 -5.11 -4.21 -2.36
N VAL A 54 -6.05 -5.06 -2.76
CA VAL A 54 -7.22 -4.63 -3.53
C VAL A 54 -8.14 -3.86 -2.60
N GLY A 55 -8.49 -2.65 -3.00
CA GLY A 55 -9.41 -1.78 -2.26
C GLY A 55 -10.80 -1.73 -2.87
N LEU A 56 -11.73 -1.08 -2.17
CA LEU A 56 -13.08 -0.80 -2.68
C LEU A 56 -13.06 0.04 -3.96
N VAL A 57 -12.10 0.97 -4.03
CA VAL A 57 -11.85 1.83 -5.18
C VAL A 57 -10.41 1.67 -5.66
N GLU A 58 -10.15 2.03 -6.92
CA GLU A 58 -8.82 1.98 -7.51
C GLU A 58 -7.79 2.71 -6.64
N GLY A 59 -6.64 2.05 -6.43
CA GLY A 59 -5.56 2.57 -5.58
C GLY A 59 -5.84 2.47 -4.07
N ASN A 60 -6.93 1.79 -3.66
CA ASN A 60 -7.32 1.66 -2.26
C ASN A 60 -7.42 3.00 -1.52
N ARG A 61 -8.02 4.01 -2.20
CA ARG A 61 -8.12 5.39 -1.68
C ARG A 61 -9.11 5.54 -0.53
N PHE A 62 -10.16 4.73 -0.50
CA PHE A 62 -11.17 4.73 0.57
C PHE A 62 -11.25 3.33 1.18
N ASP A 63 -11.17 3.27 2.51
CA ASP A 63 -11.36 2.05 3.26
C ASP A 63 -12.86 1.69 3.38
N THR A 64 -13.14 0.43 3.69
CA THR A 64 -14.52 -0.06 3.89
C THR A 64 -15.24 0.67 5.03
N SER A 65 -14.51 1.20 6.01
CA SER A 65 -15.06 2.07 7.07
C SER A 65 -15.81 3.30 6.52
N LEU A 66 -15.34 3.90 5.42
CA LEU A 66 -16.05 5.01 4.76
C LEU A 66 -17.38 4.55 4.15
N ALA A 67 -17.39 3.39 3.49
CA ALA A 67 -18.60 2.87 2.90
C ALA A 67 -19.66 2.55 3.96
N ALA A 68 -19.24 1.99 5.09
CA ALA A 68 -20.11 1.74 6.23
C ALA A 68 -20.74 3.04 6.75
N GLU A 69 -19.93 4.10 6.93
CA GLU A 69 -20.41 5.39 7.42
C GLU A 69 -21.38 6.08 6.45
N ILE A 70 -21.11 6.02 5.14
CA ILE A 70 -22.01 6.58 4.12
C ILE A 70 -23.36 5.87 4.16
N ILE A 71 -23.37 4.54 4.28
CA ILE A 71 -24.61 3.76 4.36
C ILE A 71 -25.36 4.11 5.65
N ALA A 72 -24.67 4.15 6.79
CA ALA A 72 -25.29 4.49 8.07
C ALA A 72 -26.00 5.86 8.01
N ASN A 73 -25.32 6.91 7.50
CA ASN A 73 -25.92 8.23 7.38
C ASN A 73 -27.03 8.32 6.33
N LYS A 74 -26.96 7.53 5.26
CA LYS A 74 -27.98 7.54 4.20
C LYS A 74 -29.33 6.99 4.66
N TYR A 75 -29.34 6.12 5.67
CA TYR A 75 -30.54 5.45 6.18
C TYR A 75 -30.85 5.76 7.65
N ALA A 76 -30.19 6.76 8.23
CA ALA A 76 -30.45 7.26 9.58
C ALA A 76 -31.70 8.15 9.65
#